data_AF-A0A2V9X328-F1
#
_entry.id   AF-A0A2V9X328-F1
#
_cell.length_a   1.000
_cell.length_b   1.000
_cell.length_c   1.000
_cell.angle_alpha   90.00
_cell.angle_beta   90.00
_cell.angle_gamma   90.00
#
_symmetry.space_group_name_H-M   'P 1'
#
loop_
_entity.id
_entity.type
_entity.pdbx_description
1 polymer ?
#
loop_
_entity_poly.entity_id
_entity_poly.type
_entity_poly.pdbx_seq_one_letter_code
_entity_poly.pdbx_strand_id
1 'polypeptide(L)' 'MDAARSSQLQVELMTELRNRRVSDTMEHDCSTVEGNITLKEFVDEYLLRTGKRCFIVMKNNRTRGLVTPA' A
#
# COMPACT_ATOMS: atom_id res chain seq x y z
N MET A 1 17.69 14.81 25.48
CA MET A 1 18.68 13.93 24.80
C MET A 1 18.01 13.01 23.77
N ASP A 2 16.67 12.93 23.75
CA ASP A 2 15.92 11.97 22.92
C ASP A 2 15.90 12.30 21.43
N ALA A 3 15.97 13.57 21.05
CA ALA A 3 16.00 13.98 19.64
C ALA A 3 17.27 13.48 18.92
N ALA A 4 18.44 13.56 19.57
CA ALA A 4 19.69 13.07 18.98
C ALA A 4 19.66 11.55 18.76
N ARG A 5 19.12 10.80 19.74
CA ARG A 5 18.98 9.34 19.65
C ARG A 5 17.95 8.93 18.59
N SER A 6 16.82 9.64 18.50
CA SER A 6 15.80 9.44 17.47
C SER A 6 16.37 9.68 16.06
N SER A 7 17.13 10.77 15.88
CA SER A 7 17.79 11.08 14.61
C SER A 7 18.83 10.02 14.22
N GLN A 8 19.58 9.46 15.18
CA GLN A 8 20.52 8.36 14.92
C GLN A 8 19.81 7.11 14.40
N LEU A 9 18.74 6.68 15.09
CA LEU A 9 17.93 5.53 14.65
C LEU A 9 17.31 5.74 13.26
N GLN A 10 16.84 6.95 12.95
CA GLN A 10 16.29 7.28 11.63
C GLN A 10 17.36 7.15 10.53
N VAL A 11 18.57 7.64 10.77
CA VAL A 11 19.67 7.58 9.80
C VAL A 11 20.11 6.13 9.56
N GLU A 12 20.19 5.32 10.63
CA GLU A 12 20.52 3.90 10.53
C GLU A 12 19.48 3.14 9.71
N LEU A 13 18.18 3.29 10.02
CA LEU A 13 17.08 2.67 9.27
C LEU A 13 17.11 3.06 7.79
N MET A 14 17.32 4.34 7.47
CA MET A 14 17.41 4.81 6.08
C MET A 14 18.65 4.31 5.34
N THR A 15 19.71 3.98 6.05
CA THR A 15 20.94 3.41 5.46
C THR A 15 20.74 1.94 5.13
N GLU A 16 20.09 1.19 6.01
CA GLU A 16 19.72 -0.21 5.76
C GLU A 16 18.77 -0.36 4.58
N LEU A 17 17.74 0.49 4.48
CA LEU A 17 16.77 0.45 3.38
C LEU A 17 17.39 0.82 2.02
N ARG A 18 18.44 1.66 2.00
CA ARG A 18 19.04 2.18 0.77
C ARG A 18 19.63 1.10 -0.15
N ASN A 19 20.07 -0.02 0.43
CA ASN A 19 20.71 -1.11 -0.32
C ASN A 19 19.79 -2.31 -0.55
N ARG A 20 18.49 -2.19 -0.21
CA ARG A 20 17.47 -3.22 -0.43
C ARG A 20 16.67 -2.94 -1.69
N ARG A 21 16.25 -3.99 -2.39
CA ARG A 21 15.26 -3.83 -3.46
C ARG A 21 13.92 -3.57 -2.81
N VAL A 22 13.08 -2.80 -3.49
CA VAL A 22 11.69 -2.57 -3.07
C VAL A 22 10.95 -3.90 -2.85
N SER A 23 11.22 -4.89 -3.72
CA SER A 23 10.67 -6.24 -3.61
C SER A 23 11.08 -6.99 -2.35
N ASP A 24 12.16 -6.61 -1.67
CA ASP A 24 12.64 -7.31 -0.49
C ASP A 24 11.84 -6.92 0.77
N THR A 25 11.06 -5.84 0.69
CA THR A 25 10.35 -5.23 1.83
C THR A 25 8.85 -5.07 1.58
N MET A 26 8.43 -4.80 0.33
CA MET A 26 7.02 -4.55 0.02
C MET A 26 6.24 -5.85 -0.13
N GLU A 27 4.98 -5.81 0.31
CA GLU A 27 4.04 -6.88 0.08
C GLU A 27 3.76 -7.05 -1.42
N HIS A 28 3.87 -8.29 -1.91
CA HIS A 28 3.68 -8.62 -3.32
C HIS A 28 2.21 -8.84 -3.68
N ASP A 29 1.37 -9.23 -2.72
CA ASP A 29 -0.05 -9.48 -2.94
C ASP A 29 -0.87 -8.18 -2.89
N CYS A 30 -0.72 -7.40 -3.95
CA CYS A 30 -1.50 -6.19 -4.17
C CYS A 30 -2.93 -6.55 -4.59
N SER A 31 -3.90 -6.18 -3.76
CA SER A 31 -5.31 -6.44 -4.07
C SER A 31 -5.80 -5.56 -5.20
N THR A 32 -6.65 -6.13 -6.04
CA THR A 32 -7.19 -5.48 -7.24
C THR A 32 -8.70 -5.42 -7.18
N VAL A 33 -9.28 -4.38 -7.78
CA VAL A 33 -10.73 -4.25 -7.99
C VAL A 33 -11.03 -3.78 -9.40
N GLU A 34 -12.15 -4.21 -9.98
CA GLU A 34 -12.57 -3.76 -11.30
C GLU A 34 -13.10 -2.32 -11.26
N GLY A 35 -12.70 -1.51 -12.23
CA GLY A 35 -13.03 -0.07 -12.29
C GLY A 35 -14.46 0.23 -12.75
N ASN A 36 -15.31 -0.78 -12.90
CA ASN A 36 -16.72 -0.64 -13.26
C ASN A 36 -17.67 -0.99 -12.09
N ILE A 37 -17.15 -1.37 -10.92
CA ILE A 37 -17.99 -1.58 -9.73
C ILE A 37 -18.38 -0.27 -9.07
N THR A 38 -19.46 -0.29 -8.29
CA THR A 38 -19.88 0.87 -7.52
C THR A 38 -19.03 1.03 -6.25
N LEU A 39 -19.00 2.25 -5.68
CA LEU A 39 -18.32 2.49 -4.39
C LEU A 39 -18.93 1.67 -3.25
N LYS A 40 -20.25 1.45 -3.26
CA LYS A 40 -20.92 0.61 -2.26
C LYS A 40 -20.43 -0.83 -2.34
N GLU A 41 -20.38 -1.38 -3.55
CA GLU A 41 -19.87 -2.73 -3.79
C GLU A 41 -18.40 -2.86 -3.41
N PHE A 42 -17.57 -1.86 -3.73
CA PHE A 42 -16.19 -1.80 -3.26
C PHE A 42 -16.09 -1.88 -1.72
N VAL A 43 -16.90 -1.10 -1.01
CA VAL A 43 -16.87 -1.08 0.46
C VAL A 43 -17.32 -2.41 1.05
N ASP A 44 -18.48 -2.91 0.60
CA ASP A 44 -19.12 -4.08 1.19
C ASP A 44 -18.36 -5.37 0.86
N GLU A 45 -17.93 -5.55 -0.39
CA GLU A 45 -17.34 -6.81 -0.86
C GLU A 45 -15.82 -6.87 -0.76
N TYR A 46 -15.13 -5.72 -0.66
CA TYR A 46 -13.66 -5.68 -0.65
C TYR A 46 -13.12 -5.04 0.62
N LEU A 47 -13.42 -3.77 0.86
CA LEU A 47 -12.80 -3.01 1.95
C LEU A 47 -13.12 -3.63 3.33
N LEU A 48 -14.41 -3.76 3.65
CA LEU A 48 -14.84 -4.25 4.97
C LEU A 48 -14.64 -5.76 5.12
N ARG A 49 -14.77 -6.52 4.03
CA ARG A 49 -14.61 -7.97 4.05
C ARG A 49 -13.16 -8.43 4.20
N THR A 50 -12.22 -7.74 3.57
CA THR A 50 -10.80 -8.16 3.55
C THR A 50 -9.94 -7.42 4.57
N GLY A 51 -10.37 -6.25 5.04
CA GLY A 51 -9.57 -5.38 5.90
C GLY A 51 -8.35 -4.76 5.20
N LYS A 52 -8.14 -5.02 3.91
CA LYS A 52 -7.04 -4.43 3.13
C LYS A 52 -7.31 -2.95 2.90
N ARG A 53 -6.24 -2.14 2.88
CA ARG A 53 -6.32 -0.67 2.84
C ARG A 53 -5.91 -0.04 1.51
N CYS A 54 -5.41 -0.82 0.56
CA CYS A 54 -4.97 -0.32 -0.72
C CYS A 54 -5.36 -1.31 -1.82
N PHE A 55 -6.01 -0.79 -2.85
CA PHE A 55 -6.46 -1.59 -3.98
C PHE A 55 -6.07 -0.94 -5.30
N ILE A 56 -5.53 -1.75 -6.21
CA ILE A 56 -5.24 -1.37 -7.58
C ILE A 56 -6.53 -1.44 -8.39
N VAL A 57 -6.92 -0.32 -9.01
CA VAL A 57 -8.09 -0.28 -9.89
C VAL A 57 -7.68 -0.77 -11.27
N MET A 58 -8.32 -1.85 -11.73
CA MET A 58 -8.08 -2.49 -13.02
C MET A 58 -9.23 -2.17 -13.99
N LYS A 59 -8.91 -1.92 -15.27
CA LYS A 59 -9.93 -1.81 -16.34
C LYS A 59 -9.33 -2.23 -17.67
N ASN A 60 -9.93 -3.22 -18.31
CA ASN A 60 -9.44 -3.83 -19.57
C ASN A 60 -7.99 -4.34 -19.41
N ASN A 61 -7.72 -5.07 -18.33
CA ASN A 61 -6.39 -5.60 -17.98
C ASN A 61 -5.28 -4.53 -17.87
N ARG A 62 -5.66 -3.29 -17.55
CA ARG A 62 -4.73 -2.17 -17.34
C ARG A 62 -5.01 -1.48 -16.02
N THR A 63 -3.95 -1.17 -15.28
CA THR A 63 -4.00 -0.35 -14.08
C THR A 63 -4.48 1.07 -14.42
N ARG A 64 -5.46 1.55 -13.67
CA ARG A 64 -6.02 2.91 -13.79
C ARG A 64 -5.64 3.82 -12.64
N GLY A 65 -5.28 3.25 -11.48
CA GLY A 65 -4.89 3.99 -10.30
C GLY A 65 -5.06 3.17 -9.04
N LEU A 66 -5.17 3.86 -7.92
CA LEU A 66 -5.37 3.27 -6.60
C LEU A 66 -6.66 3.82 -5.98
N VAL A 67 -7.31 3.00 -5.17
CA VAL A 67 -8.35 3.44 -4.24
C VAL A 67 -7.94 3.06 -2.82
N THR A 68 -8.00 4.04 -1.93
CA THR A 68 -7.68 3.91 -0.50
C THR A 68 -8.78 4.58 0.31
N PRO A 69 -9.21 4.00 1.46
CA PRO A 69 -10.01 4.74 2.41
C PRO A 69 -9.23 5.97 2.90
N ALA A 70 -9.95 7.07 3.12
CA ALA A 70 -9.39 8.31 3.67
C ALA A 70 -9.10 8.18 5.18
#